data_AF-A0A1D2QRA3-F1
#
_entry.id   AF-A0A1D2QRA3-F1
#
_cell.length_a   1.000
_cell.length_b   1.000
_cell.length_c   1.000
_cell.angle_alpha   90.00
_cell.angle_beta   90.00
_cell.angle_gamma   90.00
#
_symmetry.space_group_name_H-M   'P 1'
#
loop_
_entity.id
_entity.type
_entity.pdbx_description
1 polymer ?
#
loop_
_entity_poly.entity_id
_entity_poly.type
_entity_poly.pdbx_seq_one_letter_code
_entity_poly.pdbx_strand_id
1 'polypeptide(L)'
;MLKLKDIYKYLEDYGDFVKTFSVCSKGCSHCCKIDVTITELEAKLIEEETRRKRKPRQLIASTGHTSPCPFLGDEGECTIYEVRPFHCRTFHTLDNPKYCETGEDHKIYGSFNGIYTVTIYEKLNQMRQHLNGKGAIMDIRDFFN
;
A
#
# COMPACT_ATOMS: atom_id res chain seq x y z
N MET A 1 -8.06 -11.08 -11.56
CA MET A 1 -8.12 -9.66 -11.16
C MET A 1 -9.42 -9.25 -10.48
N LEU A 2 -10.61 -9.66 -10.94
CA LEU A 2 -11.90 -9.29 -10.31
C LEU A 2 -11.90 -9.46 -8.78
N LYS A 3 -11.49 -10.63 -8.28
CA LYS A 3 -11.39 -10.90 -6.84
C LYS A 3 -10.49 -9.93 -6.05
N LEU A 4 -9.41 -9.43 -6.66
CA LEU A 4 -8.54 -8.43 -6.01
C LEU A 4 -9.26 -7.07 -5.96
N LYS A 5 -9.96 -6.69 -7.03
CA LYS A 5 -10.77 -5.47 -7.06
C LYS A 5 -11.92 -5.53 -6.04
N ASP A 6 -12.51 -6.71 -5.81
CA ASP A 6 -13.52 -6.89 -4.76
C ASP A 6 -12.95 -6.64 -3.35
N ILE A 7 -11.73 -7.14 -3.07
CA ILE A 7 -11.01 -6.82 -1.82
C ILE A 7 -10.80 -5.30 -1.69
N TYR A 8 -10.37 -4.64 -2.77
CA TYR A 8 -10.13 -3.20 -2.74
C TYR A 8 -11.39 -2.38 -2.55
N LYS A 9 -12.51 -2.79 -3.19
CA LYS A 9 -13.81 -2.16 -2.98
C LYS A 9 -14.22 -2.24 -1.51
N TYR A 10 -14.13 -3.42 -0.90
CA TYR A 10 -14.40 -3.58 0.53
C TYR A 10 -13.50 -2.67 1.38
N LEU A 11 -12.21 -2.56 1.05
CA LEU A 11 -11.27 -1.71 1.78
C LEU A 11 -11.53 -0.22 1.59
N GLU A 12 -12.12 0.22 0.48
CA GLU A 12 -12.58 1.61 0.34
C GLU A 12 -13.78 1.87 1.25
N ASP A 13 -14.78 0.99 1.25
CA ASP A 13 -15.96 1.10 2.12
C ASP A 13 -15.56 1.08 3.61
N TYR A 14 -14.66 0.16 4.00
CA TYR A 14 -14.11 0.10 5.35
C TYR A 14 -13.23 1.32 5.66
N GLY A 15 -12.50 1.81 4.66
CA GLY A 15 -11.70 3.02 4.75
C GLY A 15 -12.52 4.25 5.11
N ASP A 16 -13.76 4.35 4.64
CA ASP A 16 -14.68 5.44 5.02
C ASP A 16 -15.04 5.41 6.51
N PHE A 17 -15.18 4.21 7.09
CA PHE A 17 -15.30 4.07 8.54
C PHE A 17 -14.00 4.47 9.25
N VAL A 18 -12.83 4.05 8.76
CA VAL A 18 -11.54 4.42 9.38
C VAL A 18 -11.26 5.93 9.31
N LYS A 19 -11.74 6.62 8.28
CA LYS A 19 -11.64 8.09 8.17
C LYS A 19 -12.35 8.84 9.30
N THR A 20 -13.27 8.22 10.05
CA THR A 20 -13.95 8.91 11.16
C THR A 20 -13.06 9.07 12.40
N PHE A 21 -11.91 8.39 12.46
CA PHE A 21 -11.00 8.44 13.61
C PHE A 21 -9.50 8.48 13.25
N SER A 22 -9.12 8.23 12.00
CA SER A 22 -7.76 8.43 11.51
C SER A 22 -7.54 9.87 11.05
N VAL A 23 -6.27 10.29 11.01
CA VAL A 23 -5.88 11.62 10.48
C VAL A 23 -5.50 11.57 8.99
N CYS A 24 -5.63 10.40 8.37
CA CYS A 24 -5.29 10.19 6.96
C CYS A 24 -6.31 10.89 6.04
N SER A 25 -5.81 11.57 5.02
CA SER A 25 -6.63 12.22 4.00
C SER A 25 -5.96 12.10 2.62
N LYS A 26 -6.76 12.25 1.56
CA LYS A 26 -6.24 12.35 0.19
C LYS A 26 -5.30 13.56 0.10
N GLY A 27 -4.12 13.37 -0.45
CA GLY A 27 -3.06 14.39 -0.51
C GLY A 27 -2.03 14.31 0.61
N CYS A 28 -2.26 13.48 1.65
CA CYS A 28 -1.21 13.16 2.62
C CYS A 28 -0.22 12.13 2.03
N SER A 29 1.09 12.41 2.13
CA SER A 29 2.14 11.59 1.51
C SER A 29 3.30 11.21 2.44
N HIS A 30 3.17 11.41 3.76
CA HIS A 30 4.22 11.06 4.71
C HIS A 30 4.57 9.56 4.67
N CYS A 31 3.57 8.68 4.50
CA CYS A 31 3.82 7.24 4.33
C CYS A 31 4.34 6.87 2.93
N CYS A 32 4.37 7.79 1.95
CA CYS A 32 4.85 7.48 0.61
C CYS A 32 6.38 7.37 0.52
N LYS A 33 7.10 7.42 1.65
CA LYS A 33 8.55 7.23 1.71
C LYS A 33 8.98 5.97 2.45
N ILE A 34 8.04 5.19 2.97
CA ILE A 34 8.32 3.92 3.65
C ILE A 34 8.26 2.74 2.66
N ASP A 35 8.66 1.57 3.15
CA ASP A 35 8.48 0.30 2.43
C ASP A 35 7.00 -0.01 2.23
N VAL A 36 6.62 -0.28 0.98
CA VAL A 36 5.28 -0.71 0.58
C VAL A 36 5.42 -2.00 -0.20
N THR A 37 5.35 -3.11 0.51
CA THR A 37 5.34 -4.44 -0.09
C THR A 37 4.05 -4.65 -0.89
N ILE A 38 4.18 -5.04 -2.16
CA ILE A 38 3.06 -5.39 -3.03
C ILE A 38 3.25 -6.78 -3.62
N THR A 39 2.15 -7.40 -3.99
CA THR A 39 2.17 -8.68 -4.72
C THR A 39 2.34 -8.47 -6.23
N GLU A 40 2.84 -9.47 -6.95
CA GLU A 40 2.94 -9.42 -8.41
C GLU A 40 1.56 -9.24 -9.07
N LEU A 41 0.50 -9.77 -8.46
CA LEU A 41 -0.88 -9.55 -8.90
C LEU A 41 -1.28 -8.06 -8.81
N GLU A 42 -0.92 -7.38 -7.72
CA GLU A 42 -1.17 -5.95 -7.56
C GLU A 42 -0.34 -5.12 -8.53
N ALA A 43 0.93 -5.50 -8.72
CA ALA A 43 1.80 -4.85 -9.70
C ALA A 43 1.22 -4.95 -11.12
N LYS A 44 0.68 -6.12 -11.52
CA LYS A 44 -0.03 -6.30 -12.79
C LYS A 44 -1.23 -5.38 -12.91
N LEU A 45 -2.06 -5.29 -11.86
CA LEU A 45 -3.21 -4.40 -11.84
C LEU A 45 -2.79 -2.93 -12.02
N ILE A 46 -1.74 -2.47 -11.31
CA ILE A 46 -1.23 -1.11 -11.45
C ILE A 46 -0.74 -0.86 -12.88
N GLU A 47 0.04 -1.78 -13.47
CA GLU A 47 0.52 -1.65 -14.85
C GLU A 47 -0.62 -1.54 -15.86
N GLU A 48 -1.67 -2.35 -15.71
CA GLU A 48 -2.83 -2.34 -16.60
C GLU A 48 -3.67 -1.05 -16.50
N GLU A 49 -3.93 -0.57 -15.29
CA GLU A 49 -4.80 0.59 -15.05
C GLU A 49 -4.08 1.92 -15.32
N THR A 50 -2.77 1.98 -15.07
CA THR A 50 -1.98 3.23 -15.19
C THR A 50 -1.20 3.31 -16.49
N ARG A 51 -1.03 2.19 -17.19
CA ARG A 51 -0.11 2.00 -18.33
C ARG A 51 1.37 2.24 -17.99
N ARG A 52 1.74 2.44 -16.72
CA ARG A 52 3.14 2.55 -16.30
C ARG A 52 3.77 1.16 -16.31
N LYS A 53 4.81 0.99 -17.13
CA LYS A 53 5.47 -0.32 -17.31
C LYS A 53 6.22 -0.73 -16.07
N ARG A 54 6.10 -2.02 -15.73
CA ARG A 54 6.91 -2.62 -14.68
C ARG A 54 8.34 -2.86 -15.14
N LYS A 55 9.25 -2.84 -14.18
CA LYS A 55 10.62 -3.35 -14.33
C LYS A 55 10.59 -4.84 -14.67
N PRO A 56 11.63 -5.36 -15.34
CA PRO A 56 11.88 -6.79 -15.39
C PRO A 56 11.87 -7.38 -13.98
N ARG A 57 11.45 -8.64 -13.86
CA ARG A 57 11.37 -9.35 -12.58
C ARG A 57 12.71 -9.30 -11.86
N GLN A 58 12.71 -8.72 -10.66
CA GLN A 58 13.87 -8.72 -9.76
C GLN A 58 13.95 -10.06 -9.01
N LEU A 59 15.17 -10.47 -8.66
CA LEU A 59 15.42 -11.71 -7.92
C LEU A 59 15.46 -11.50 -6.41
N ILE A 60 15.78 -10.29 -5.97
CA ILE A 60 15.99 -9.92 -4.57
C ILE A 60 15.03 -8.78 -4.26
N ALA A 61 14.25 -8.94 -3.19
CA ALA A 61 13.39 -7.88 -2.66
C ALA A 61 14.25 -6.86 -1.92
N SER A 62 14.12 -5.59 -2.25
CA SER A 62 14.76 -4.51 -1.51
C SER A 62 13.90 -4.10 -0.30
N THR A 63 14.54 -3.52 0.72
CA THR A 63 13.90 -3.06 1.97
C THR A 63 14.66 -1.84 2.52
N GLY A 64 14.06 -1.13 3.47
CA GLY A 64 14.68 0.02 4.13
C GLY A 64 14.69 1.27 3.24
N HIS A 65 13.70 1.42 2.37
CA HIS A 65 13.57 2.58 1.51
C HIS A 65 13.21 3.82 2.32
N THR A 66 13.85 4.93 1.96
CA THR A 66 13.50 6.30 2.39
C THR A 66 13.22 7.21 1.20
N SER A 67 13.38 6.70 -0.02
CA SER A 67 13.09 7.41 -1.26
C SER A 67 11.58 7.51 -1.47
N PRO A 68 11.08 8.55 -2.17
CA PRO A 68 9.67 8.64 -2.54
C PRO A 68 9.17 7.41 -3.29
N CYS A 69 7.89 7.11 -3.11
CA CYS A 69 7.16 6.12 -3.90
C CYS A 69 7.23 6.51 -5.38
N PRO A 70 7.42 5.55 -6.31
CA PRO A 70 7.41 5.76 -7.77
C PRO A 70 6.20 6.51 -8.34
N PHE A 71 5.12 6.57 -7.56
CA PHE A 71 3.83 7.15 -7.94
C PHE A 71 3.47 8.40 -7.14
N LEU A 72 4.38 8.92 -6.31
CA LEU A 72 4.20 10.21 -5.66
C LEU A 72 4.40 11.32 -6.70
N GLY A 73 3.38 12.16 -6.89
CA GLY A 73 3.43 13.33 -7.76
C GLY A 73 4.19 14.49 -7.12
N ASP A 74 4.52 15.48 -7.94
CA ASP A 74 5.35 16.62 -7.53
C ASP A 74 4.64 17.53 -6.49
N GLU A 75 3.31 17.53 -6.47
CA GLU A 75 2.50 18.26 -5.48
C GLU A 75 2.19 17.41 -4.24
N GLY A 76 2.77 16.22 -4.12
CA GLY A 76 2.62 15.33 -2.97
C GLY A 76 1.38 14.43 -3.03
N GLU A 77 0.68 14.37 -4.16
CA GLU A 77 -0.46 13.51 -4.39
C GLU A 77 -0.06 12.11 -4.86
N CYS A 78 -0.87 11.10 -4.54
CA CYS A 78 -0.67 9.77 -5.11
C CYS A 78 -1.31 9.71 -6.51
N THR A 79 -0.48 9.59 -7.55
CA THR A 79 -0.94 9.54 -8.96
C THR A 79 -1.73 8.27 -9.29
N ILE A 80 -1.71 7.27 -8.40
CA ILE A 80 -2.43 5.99 -8.55
C ILE A 80 -3.43 5.74 -7.42
N TYR A 81 -3.94 6.80 -6.78
CA TYR A 81 -4.74 6.69 -5.56
C TYR A 81 -5.90 5.67 -5.64
N GLU A 82 -6.60 5.62 -6.78
CA GLU A 82 -7.73 4.69 -7.00
C GLU A 82 -7.29 3.23 -7.09
N VAL A 83 -6.06 2.96 -7.52
CA VAL A 83 -5.49 1.61 -7.64
C VAL A 83 -4.35 1.39 -6.64
N ARG A 84 -4.30 2.19 -5.56
CA ARG A 84 -3.28 2.07 -4.51
C ARG A 84 -3.26 0.64 -3.94
N PRO A 85 -2.09 0.07 -3.64
CA PRO A 85 -1.95 -1.30 -3.17
C PRO A 85 -2.67 -1.55 -1.84
N PHE A 86 -2.85 -2.83 -1.49
CA PHE A 86 -3.47 -3.25 -0.24
C PHE A 86 -2.87 -2.56 0.97
N HIS A 87 -1.53 -2.57 1.09
CA HIS A 87 -0.87 -2.02 2.28
C HIS A 87 -1.04 -0.50 2.40
N CYS A 88 -1.23 0.23 1.30
CA CYS A 88 -1.60 1.64 1.33
C CYS A 88 -3.05 1.88 1.76
N ARG A 89 -3.93 0.88 1.61
CA ARG A 89 -5.34 0.93 2.02
C ARG A 89 -5.55 0.54 3.47
N THR A 90 -4.61 -0.21 4.03
CA THR A 90 -4.73 -0.78 5.38
C THR A 90 -3.73 -0.19 6.37
N PHE A 91 -2.89 0.76 5.98
CA PHE A 91 -2.02 1.49 6.91
C PHE A 91 -2.60 2.88 7.18
N HIS A 92 -2.95 3.15 8.43
CA HIS A 92 -3.50 4.44 8.85
C HIS A 92 -2.79 4.94 10.11
N THR A 93 -2.62 6.26 10.19
CA THR A 93 -2.19 6.96 11.40
C THR A 93 -3.41 7.47 12.17
N LEU A 94 -3.34 7.34 13.50
CA LEU A 94 -4.33 7.88 14.45
C LEU A 94 -3.90 9.19 15.11
N ASP A 95 -2.65 9.60 14.88
CA ASP A 95 -2.00 10.73 15.56
C ASP A 95 -1.55 11.82 14.59
N ASN A 96 -0.25 12.09 14.42
CA ASN A 96 0.21 13.11 13.47
C ASN A 96 0.84 12.41 12.25
N PRO A 97 0.43 12.74 11.01
CA PRO A 97 0.98 12.10 9.82
C PRO A 97 2.51 12.22 9.69
N LYS A 98 3.14 13.24 10.27
CA LYS A 98 4.60 13.38 10.26
C LYS A 98 5.32 12.15 10.83
N TYR A 99 4.71 11.45 11.78
CA TYR A 99 5.30 10.28 12.43
C TYR A 99 5.42 9.07 11.50
N CYS A 100 4.73 9.08 10.35
CA CYS A 100 4.94 8.07 9.31
C CYS A 100 6.36 8.11 8.70
N GLU A 101 7.09 9.24 8.81
CA GLU A 101 8.44 9.39 8.24
C GLU A 101 9.54 9.72 9.27
N THR A 102 9.20 10.07 10.52
CA THR A 102 10.20 10.54 11.51
C THR A 102 10.74 9.45 12.44
N GLY A 103 10.14 8.25 12.48
CA GLY A 103 10.58 7.15 13.35
C GLY A 103 10.32 7.37 14.85
N GLU A 104 9.55 8.40 15.20
CA GLU A 104 9.05 8.64 16.56
C GLU A 104 7.96 7.62 16.93
N ASP A 105 7.54 7.61 18.21
CA ASP A 105 6.40 6.78 18.65
C ASP A 105 5.15 7.14 17.83
N HIS A 106 4.53 6.12 17.23
CA HIS A 106 3.53 6.29 16.18
C HIS A 106 2.32 5.39 16.39
N LYS A 107 1.16 6.01 16.62
CA LYS A 107 -0.11 5.32 16.79
C LYS A 107 -0.69 4.98 15.43
N ILE A 108 -0.52 3.71 15.07
CA ILE A 108 -0.98 3.15 13.80
C ILE A 108 -2.22 2.27 13.98
N TYR A 109 -3.06 2.25 12.96
CA TYR A 109 -4.19 1.36 12.83
C TYR A 109 -4.09 0.59 11.52
N GLY A 110 -4.16 -0.74 11.60
CA GLY A 110 -4.19 -1.64 10.46
C GLY A 110 -2.93 -2.48 10.25
N SER A 111 -2.25 -2.35 9.11
CA SER A 111 -1.14 -3.21 8.71
C SER A 111 0.21 -2.49 8.70
N PHE A 112 1.19 -2.97 9.47
CA PHE A 112 2.55 -2.44 9.46
C PHE A 112 3.57 -3.55 9.71
N ASN A 113 4.63 -3.63 8.88
CA ASN A 113 5.70 -4.63 9.00
C ASN A 113 5.22 -6.07 9.22
N GLY A 114 4.16 -6.47 8.52
CA GLY A 114 3.57 -7.82 8.63
C GLY A 114 2.68 -8.05 9.86
N ILE A 115 2.56 -7.06 10.75
CA ILE A 115 1.66 -7.07 11.91
C ILE A 115 0.32 -6.46 11.50
N TYR A 116 -0.78 -7.10 11.91
CA TYR A 116 -2.14 -6.64 11.67
C TYR A 116 -2.86 -6.44 13.00
N THR A 117 -3.25 -5.20 13.30
CA THR A 117 -4.05 -4.88 14.50
C THR A 117 -5.55 -5.08 14.29
N VAL A 118 -5.95 -5.43 13.06
CA VAL A 118 -7.33 -5.57 12.63
C VAL A 118 -7.50 -6.93 11.94
N THR A 119 -8.29 -7.83 12.54
CA THR A 119 -8.45 -9.22 12.07
C THR A 119 -8.93 -9.31 10.63
N ILE A 120 -9.82 -8.40 10.19
CA ILE A 120 -10.31 -8.42 8.81
C ILE A 120 -9.19 -8.10 7.81
N TYR A 121 -8.26 -7.19 8.13
CA TYR A 121 -7.11 -6.91 7.26
C TYR A 121 -6.19 -8.13 7.14
N GLU A 122 -5.97 -8.86 8.24
CA GLU A 122 -5.19 -10.09 8.20
C GLU A 122 -5.83 -11.12 7.26
N LYS A 123 -7.14 -11.33 7.37
CA LYS A 123 -7.89 -12.28 6.51
C LYS A 123 -7.88 -11.87 5.06
N LEU A 124 -8.08 -10.59 4.75
CA LEU A 124 -8.02 -10.09 3.38
C LEU A 124 -6.60 -10.17 2.81
N ASN A 125 -5.56 -9.96 3.62
CA ASN A 125 -4.18 -10.20 3.21
C ASN A 125 -3.92 -11.69 2.91
N GLN A 126 -4.44 -12.62 3.73
CA GLN A 126 -4.35 -14.07 3.45
C GLN A 126 -5.01 -14.41 2.10
N MET A 127 -6.20 -13.85 1.82
CA MET A 127 -6.87 -13.99 0.54
C MET A 127 -6.06 -13.37 -0.61
N ARG A 128 -5.52 -12.16 -0.43
CA ARG A 128 -4.66 -11.47 -1.40
C ARG A 128 -3.44 -12.31 -1.77
N GLN A 129 -2.77 -12.88 -0.77
CA GLN A 129 -1.60 -13.76 -0.98
C GLN A 129 -2.00 -15.07 -1.68
N HIS A 130 -3.12 -15.67 -1.31
CA HIS A 130 -3.66 -16.84 -2.00
C HIS A 130 -3.93 -16.55 -3.49
N LEU A 131 -4.53 -15.40 -3.80
CA LEU A 131 -4.77 -14.97 -5.19
C LEU A 131 -3.47 -14.70 -5.96
N ASN A 132 -2.41 -14.26 -5.28
CA ASN A 132 -1.10 -14.05 -5.89
C ASN A 132 -0.37 -15.38 -6.22
N GLY A 133 -0.69 -16.46 -5.52
CA GLY A 133 -0.06 -17.77 -5.74
C GLY A 133 1.46 -17.73 -5.54
N LYS A 134 2.21 -18.14 -6.57
CA LYS A 134 3.70 -18.11 -6.58
C LYS A 134 4.29 -16.79 -7.11
N GLY A 135 3.47 -15.76 -7.28
CA GLY A 135 3.93 -14.45 -7.72
C GLY A 135 4.88 -13.81 -6.70
N ALA A 136 5.79 -12.97 -7.17
CA ALA A 136 6.70 -12.25 -6.28
C ALA A 136 5.95 -11.35 -5.27
N ILE A 137 6.55 -11.13 -4.11
CA ILE A 137 6.08 -10.19 -3.07
C ILE A 137 7.29 -9.35 -2.68
N MET A 138 7.31 -8.09 -3.10
CA MET A 138 8.49 -7.20 -3.01
C MET A 138 8.03 -5.75 -2.83
N ASP A 139 8.95 -4.82 -2.56
CA ASP A 139 8.60 -3.40 -2.47
C ASP A 139 8.06 -2.90 -3.82
N ILE A 140 7.15 -1.92 -3.79
CA ILE A 140 6.63 -1.26 -5.00
C ILE A 140 7.75 -0.72 -5.90
N ARG A 141 8.89 -0.29 -5.33
CA ARG A 141 10.07 0.20 -6.05
C ARG A 141 10.84 -0.92 -6.76
N ASP A 142 10.66 -2.18 -6.38
CA ASP A 142 11.21 -3.32 -7.14
C ASP A 142 10.43 -3.58 -8.43
N PHE A 143 9.16 -3.16 -8.47
CA PHE A 143 8.31 -3.30 -9.65
C PHE A 143 8.31 -2.05 -10.54
N PHE A 144 8.51 -0.84 -9.98
CA PHE A 144 8.36 0.42 -10.72
C PHE A 144 9.52 1.38 -10.47
N ASN A 145 9.81 2.23 -11.45
CA ASN A 145 10.66 3.42 -11.30
C ASN A 145 9.79 4.60 -10.91
#